data_AF-A0A653E4Q7-F1
#
_entry.id   AF-A0A653E4Q7-F1
#
_cell.length_a   1.000
_cell.length_b   1.000
_cell.length_c   1.000
_cell.angle_alpha   90.00
_cell.angle_beta   90.00
_cell.angle_gamma   90.00
#
_symmetry.space_group_name_H-M   'P 1'
#
loop_
_entity.id
_entity.type
_entity.pdbx_description
1 polymer ?
#
loop_
_entity_poly.entity_id
_entity_poly.type
_entity_poly.pdbx_seq_one_letter_code
_entity_poly.pdbx_strand_id
1 'polypeptide(L)' 'MKKRRIDIVPLTDQALALLEAIKPYSGHREYVFPADRNPRTHCNSLTTNMALTRMGLEGRLVSHGMRSMASTTLNEHG' A
#
# COMPACT_ATOMS: atom_id res chain seq x y z
N MET A 1 -11.98 21.07 -13.08
CA MET A 1 -10.80 20.23 -13.42
C MET A 1 -9.82 20.27 -12.24
N LYS A 2 -9.79 19.24 -11.39
CA LYS A 2 -8.88 19.18 -10.24
C LYS A 2 -7.43 19.02 -10.76
N LYS A 3 -6.56 19.99 -10.48
CA LYS A 3 -5.14 19.95 -10.82
C LYS A 3 -4.55 18.64 -10.30
N ARG A 4 -3.84 17.90 -11.16
CA ARG A 4 -2.97 16.78 -10.77
C ARG A 4 -1.82 17.35 -9.96
N ARG A 5 -2.06 17.58 -8.68
CA ARG A 5 -1.02 17.99 -7.74
C ARG A 5 -0.17 16.75 -7.48
N ILE A 6 1.12 16.87 -7.72
CA ILE A 6 2.07 15.83 -7.35
C ILE A 6 2.15 15.89 -5.83
N ASP A 7 1.52 14.95 -5.15
CA ASP A 7 1.61 14.83 -3.70
C ASP A 7 2.88 14.02 -3.39
N ILE A 8 3.91 14.71 -2.89
CA ILE A 8 5.13 14.09 -2.38
C ILE A 8 4.86 13.69 -0.94
N VAL A 9 4.97 12.38 -0.64
CA VAL A 9 4.77 11.84 0.71
C VAL A 9 6.12 11.37 1.24
N PRO A 10 6.62 11.93 2.36
CA PRO A 10 7.84 11.42 2.98
C PRO A 10 7.61 10.00 3.51
N LEU A 11 8.58 9.13 3.30
CA LEU A 11 8.58 7.77 3.82
C LEU A 11 9.40 7.73 5.10
N THR A 12 8.90 7.01 6.11
CA THR A 12 9.67 6.73 7.32
C THR A 12 10.70 5.63 7.09
N ASP A 13 11.66 5.50 7.99
CA ASP A 13 12.66 4.43 7.93
C ASP A 13 12.02 3.03 7.92
N GLN A 14 10.92 2.84 8.65
CA GLN A 14 10.17 1.58 8.63
C GLN A 14 9.55 1.30 7.26
N ALA A 15 8.99 2.32 6.60
CA ALA A 15 8.43 2.17 5.26
C ALA A 15 9.53 1.87 4.23
N LEU A 16 10.69 2.52 4.34
CA LEU A 16 11.86 2.24 3.49
C LEU A 16 12.37 0.81 3.68
N ALA A 17 12.48 0.33 4.94
CA ALA A 17 12.90 -1.04 5.23
C ALA A 17 11.97 -2.08 4.60
N LEU A 18 10.65 -1.84 4.62
CA LEU A 18 9.67 -2.71 3.95
C LEU A 18 9.86 -2.72 2.42
N LEU A 19 10.12 -1.56 1.81
CA LEU A 19 10.38 -1.47 0.37
C LEU A 19 11.66 -2.22 -0.02
N GLU A 20 12.74 -2.07 0.75
CA GLU A 20 13.98 -2.80 0.50
C GLU A 20 13.79 -4.32 0.68
N ALA A 21 12.98 -4.77 1.64
CA ALA A 21 12.63 -6.19 1.79
C ALA A 21 11.84 -6.75 0.59
N ILE A 22 11.04 -5.91 -0.08
CA ILE A 22 10.23 -6.30 -1.26
C ILE A 22 11.05 -6.25 -2.56
N LYS A 23 12.10 -5.42 -2.62
CA LYS A 23 12.92 -5.17 -3.80
C LYS A 23 13.46 -6.42 -4.52
N PRO A 24 13.89 -7.51 -3.85
CA PRO A 24 14.30 -8.73 -4.54
C PRO A 24 13.18 -9.37 -5.38
N TYR A 25 11.91 -9.20 -5.00
CA TYR A 25 10.77 -9.83 -5.65
C TYR A 25 10.25 -9.03 -6.85
N SER A 26 10.26 -7.70 -6.78
CA SER A 26 9.65 -6.83 -7.78
C SER A 26 10.55 -5.72 -8.32
N GLY A 27 11.77 -5.55 -7.80
CA GLY A 27 12.67 -4.46 -8.19
C GLY A 27 13.13 -4.48 -9.65
N HIS A 28 12.98 -5.62 -10.33
CA HIS A 28 13.22 -5.78 -11.77
C HIS A 28 11.96 -5.49 -12.63
N ARG A 29 10.87 -4.99 -12.03
CA ARG A 29 9.57 -4.76 -12.68
C ARG A 29 9.18 -3.28 -12.56
N GLU A 30 8.21 -2.88 -13.38
CA GLU A 30 7.67 -1.51 -13.38
C GLU A 30 6.90 -1.18 -12.09
N TYR A 31 6.24 -2.17 -11.48
CA TYR A 31 5.42 -1.99 -10.28
C TYR A 31 6.07 -2.60 -9.04
N VAL A 32 6.13 -1.82 -7.96
CA VAL A 32 6.57 -2.28 -6.63
C VAL A 32 5.69 -3.42 -6.12
N PHE A 33 4.38 -3.33 -6.35
CA PHE A 33 3.39 -4.36 -6.02
C PHE A 33 2.77 -4.91 -7.31
N PRO A 34 3.38 -5.92 -7.94
CA PRO A 34 2.84 -6.53 -9.16
C PRO A 34 1.63 -7.42 -8.85
N ALA A 35 0.75 -7.61 -9.83
CA ALA A 35 -0.32 -8.58 -9.73
C ALA A 35 0.22 -10.03 -9.79
N ASP A 36 -0.44 -10.92 -9.04
CA ASP A 36 -0.09 -12.34 -8.95
C ASP A 36 -0.18 -13.06 -10.31
N ARG A 37 -1.28 -12.84 -11.05
CA ARG A 37 -1.52 -13.49 -12.35
C ARG A 37 -0.75 -12.87 -13.51
N ASN A 38 -0.54 -11.56 -13.49
CA ASN A 38 0.21 -10.86 -14.53
C ASN A 38 1.23 -9.90 -13.88
N PRO A 39 2.49 -10.34 -13.75
CA PRO A 39 3.60 -9.56 -13.21
C PRO A 39 3.82 -8.19 -13.86
N ARG A 40 3.28 -7.96 -15.06
CA ARG A 40 3.41 -6.71 -15.82
C ARG A 40 2.30 -5.71 -15.49
N THR A 41 1.41 -6.03 -14.57
CA THR A 41 0.30 -5.17 -14.15
C THR A 41 0.38 -4.90 -12.65
N HIS A 42 -0.22 -3.80 -12.21
CA HIS A 42 -0.28 -3.46 -10.79
C HIS A 42 -1.24 -4.37 -10.01
N CYS A 43 -0.95 -4.55 -8.73
CA CYS A 43 -1.86 -5.19 -7.78
C CYS A 43 -3.22 -4.46 -7.76
N ASN A 44 -4.32 -5.21 -7.64
CA ASN A 44 -5.65 -4.63 -7.52
C ASN A 44 -6.02 -4.46 -6.05
N SER A 45 -6.98 -3.58 -5.76
CA SER A 45 -7.42 -3.32 -4.38
C SER A 45 -8.03 -4.55 -3.68
N LEU A 46 -8.61 -5.48 -4.45
CA LEU A 46 -9.17 -6.72 -3.93
C LEU A 46 -8.09 -7.64 -3.38
N THR A 47 -6.89 -7.66 -3.98
CA THR A 47 -5.75 -8.43 -3.50
C THR A 47 -5.31 -7.93 -2.12
N THR A 48 -5.29 -6.61 -1.90
CA THR A 48 -5.00 -6.04 -0.57
C THR A 48 -6.05 -6.45 0.46
N ASN A 49 -7.33 -6.39 0.11
CA ASN A 49 -8.41 -6.83 1.01
C ASN A 49 -8.34 -8.33 1.32
N MET A 50 -8.05 -9.16 0.31
CA MET A 50 -7.89 -10.60 0.48
C MET A 50 -6.70 -10.93 1.40
N ALA A 51 -5.60 -10.17 1.29
CA ALA A 51 -4.47 -10.31 2.20
C ALA A 51 -4.89 -10.02 3.66
N LEU A 52 -5.66 -8.95 3.89
CA LEU A 52 -6.20 -8.63 5.22
C LEU A 52 -7.12 -9.72 5.76
N THR A 53 -8.02 -10.24 4.93
CA THR A 53 -8.89 -11.37 5.30
C THR A 53 -8.06 -12.57 5.72
N ARG A 54 -7.03 -12.94 4.95
CA ARG A 54 -6.10 -14.05 5.29
C ARG A 54 -5.31 -13.80 6.58
N MET A 55 -5.09 -12.55 6.95
CA MET A 55 -4.47 -12.17 8.23
C MET A 55 -5.47 -12.18 9.40
N GLY A 56 -6.74 -12.56 9.18
CA GLY A 56 -7.78 -12.58 10.21
C GLY A 56 -8.39 -11.20 10.52
N LEU A 57 -8.21 -10.23 9.61
CA LEU A 57 -8.71 -8.86 9.77
C LEU A 57 -10.02 -8.61 9.00
N GLU A 58 -10.68 -9.68 8.55
CA GLU A 58 -11.96 -9.63 7.87
C GLU A 58 -13.01 -8.87 8.69
N GLY A 59 -13.72 -7.93 8.05
CA GLY A 59 -14.75 -7.09 8.69
C GLY A 59 -14.22 -6.05 9.70
N ARG A 60 -12.94 -6.10 10.09
CA ARG A 60 -12.31 -5.15 11.02
C ARG A 60 -11.47 -4.12 10.29
N LEU A 61 -10.81 -4.51 9.21
CA LEU A 61 -9.97 -3.63 8.41
C LEU A 61 -10.11 -3.96 6.93
N VAL A 62 -10.36 -2.92 6.13
CA VAL A 62 -10.30 -2.97 4.67
C VAL A 62 -9.30 -1.95 4.17
N SER A 63 -8.78 -2.13 2.95
CA SER A 63 -7.79 -1.24 2.33
C SER A 63 -8.17 0.25 2.40
N HIS A 64 -9.46 0.57 2.21
CA HIS A 64 -9.95 1.94 2.36
C HIS A 64 -9.84 2.46 3.81
N GLY A 65 -10.14 1.60 4.79
CA GLY A 65 -10.06 1.94 6.22
C GLY A 65 -8.63 2.27 6.66
N MET A 66 -7.62 1.65 6.05
CA MET A 66 -6.21 1.97 6.35
C MET A 66 -5.87 3.43 6.09
N ARG A 67 -6.32 4.01 4.97
CA ARG A 67 -6.01 5.40 4.64
C ARG A 67 -6.67 6.35 5.64
N SER A 68 -7.91 6.07 6.03
CA SER A 68 -8.63 6.86 7.03
C SER A 68 -7.94 6.77 8.39
N MET A 69 -7.60 5.56 8.86
CA MET A 69 -6.88 5.37 10.12
C MET A 69 -5.51 6.04 10.11
N ALA A 70 -4.74 5.87 9.04
CA ALA A 70 -3.44 6.53 8.91
C ALA A 70 -3.58 8.05 9.00
N SER A 71 -4.57 8.63 8.31
CA SER A 71 -4.84 10.06 8.39
C SER A 71 -5.25 10.52 9.79
N THR A 72 -6.08 9.75 10.50
CA THR A 72 -6.49 10.07 11.87
C THR A 72 -5.31 9.98 12.82
N THR A 73 -4.57 8.88 12.83
CA THR A 73 -3.41 8.69 13.72
C THR A 73 -2.30 9.71 13.47
N LEU A 74 -1.99 10.01 12.20
CA LEU A 74 -1.02 11.08 11.87
C LEU A 74 -1.49 12.46 12.30
N ASN A 75 -2.80 12.74 12.26
CA ASN A 75 -3.35 14.02 12.71
C ASN A 75 -3.47 14.12 14.23
N GLU A 76 -3.65 13.00 14.93
CA GLU A 76 -3.70 12.94 16.40
C GLU A 76 -2.30 12.99 17.04
N HIS A 77 -1.27 12.50 16.34
CA HIS A 77 0.13 12.57 16.76
C HIS A 77 0.90 13.72 16.06
N GLY A 78 0.16 14.65 15.45
CA GLY A 78 0.66 15.82 14.73
C GLY A 78 0.67 17.08 15.58
#